data_AF-A0A0T7BZM1-F1
#
_entry.id   AF-A0A0T7BZM1-F1
#
_cell.length_a   1.000
_cell.length_b   1.000
_cell.length_c   1.000
_cell.angle_alpha   90.00
_cell.angle_beta   90.00
_cell.angle_gamma   90.00
#
_symmetry.space_group_name_H-M   'P 1'
#
loop_
_entity.id
_entity.type
_entity.pdbx_description
1 polymer ?
#
loop_
_entity_poly.entity_id
_entity_poly.type
_entity_poly.pdbx_seq_one_letter_code
_entity_poly.pdbx_strand_id
1 'polypeptide(L)' 'MKDKYVEKQVSHYNKATSQAAKDNALYRAGTHLEVIPCDGNANLTDEKREKILKAINQCDE' A
#
# COMPACT_ATOMS: atom_id res chain seq x y z
N MET A 1 -7.14 14.94 -2.35
CA MET A 1 -6.30 15.32 -1.19
C MET A 1 -5.26 14.23 -1.06
N LYS A 2 -3.97 14.54 -1.23
CA LYS A 2 -2.91 13.54 -1.03
C LYS A 2 -2.91 13.09 0.42
N ASP A 3 -3.26 11.83 0.63
CA ASP A 3 -3.36 11.26 1.94
C ASP A 3 -1.94 11.12 2.52
N LYS A 4 -1.56 11.99 3.46
CA LYS A 4 -0.21 12.03 4.04
C LYS A 4 0.21 10.67 4.63
N TYR A 5 -0.76 9.88 5.08
CA TYR A 5 -0.53 8.53 5.56
C TYR A 5 -0.05 7.61 4.43
N VAL A 6 -0.73 7.65 3.28
CA VAL A 6 -0.38 6.87 2.09
C VAL A 6 0.99 7.28 1.55
N GLU A 7 1.27 8.58 1.44
CA GLU A 7 2.59 9.07 1.02
C GLU A 7 3.71 8.55 1.94
N LYS A 8 3.47 8.53 3.25
CA LYS A 8 4.42 7.96 4.22
C LYS A 8 4.62 6.46 3.96
N GLN A 9 3.56 5.69 3.76
CA GLN A 9 3.67 4.26 3.46
C GLN A 9 4.39 4.00 2.13
N VAL A 10 4.13 4.79 1.08
CA VAL A 10 4.83 4.71 -0.21
C VAL A 10 6.30 5.04 -0.04
N SER A 11 6.65 6.03 0.79
CA SER A 11 8.03 6.33 1.14
C SER A 11 8.71 5.15 1.86
N HIS A 12 8.01 4.50 2.80
CA HIS A 12 8.50 3.29 3.47
C HIS A 12 8.66 2.12 2.49
N TYR A 13 7.71 1.91 1.58
CA TYR A 13 7.77 0.89 0.53
C TYR A 13 9.01 1.07 -0.35
N ASN A 14 9.31 2.31 -0.78
CA ASN A 14 10.48 2.61 -1.60
C ASN A 14 11.81 2.44 -0.84
N LYS A 15 11.83 2.75 0.46
CA LYS A 15 13.03 2.61 1.32
C LYS A 15 13.23 1.18 1.84
N ALA A 16 12.21 0.34 1.80
CA ALA A 16 12.27 -1.02 2.32
C ALA A 16 13.14 -1.93 1.43
N THR A 17 14.10 -2.61 2.05
CA THR A 17 14.96 -3.60 1.39
C THR A 17 14.37 -5.02 1.41
N SER A 18 13.46 -5.31 2.33
CA SER A 18 12.80 -6.62 2.47
C SER A 18 11.40 -6.61 1.86
N GLN A 19 11.01 -7.69 1.16
CA GLN A 19 9.65 -7.85 0.63
C GLN A 19 8.59 -7.77 1.73
N ALA A 20 8.79 -8.43 2.87
CA ALA A 20 7.84 -8.34 3.99
C ALA A 20 7.58 -6.88 4.46
N ALA A 21 8.59 -6.02 4.43
CA ALA A 21 8.42 -4.60 4.78
C ALA A 21 7.69 -3.82 3.67
N LYS A 22 7.94 -4.16 2.41
CA LYS A 22 7.19 -3.64 1.26
C LYS A 22 5.72 -4.02 1.33
N ASP A 23 5.44 -5.29 1.61
CA ASP A 23 4.08 -5.83 1.74
C ASP A 23 3.32 -5.17 2.88
N ASN A 24 3.95 -5.06 4.05
CA ASN A 24 3.32 -4.41 5.20
C ASN A 24 3.01 -2.92 4.93
N ALA A 25 3.90 -2.20 4.23
CA ALA A 25 3.66 -0.81 3.85
C ALA A 25 2.51 -0.67 2.85
N LEU A 26 2.50 -1.49 1.80
CA LEU A 26 1.40 -1.52 0.83
C LEU A 26 0.08 -1.96 1.49
N TYR A 27 0.11 -2.93 2.39
CA TYR A 27 -1.08 -3.44 3.06
C TYR A 27 -1.74 -2.32 3.87
N ARG A 28 -0.94 -1.56 4.63
CA ARG A 28 -1.41 -0.40 5.39
C ARG A 28 -1.95 0.71 4.49
N ALA A 29 -1.29 0.97 3.37
CA ALA A 29 -1.78 1.95 2.40
C ALA A 29 -3.11 1.51 1.78
N GLY A 30 -3.20 0.23 1.41
CA GLY A 30 -4.37 -0.37 0.77
C GLY A 30 -5.58 -0.49 1.69
N THR A 31 -5.38 -0.81 2.97
CA THR A 31 -6.47 -0.82 3.96
C THR A 31 -6.92 0.59 4.30
N HIS A 32 -6.01 1.56 4.37
CA HIS A 32 -6.36 2.97 4.60
C HIS A 32 -7.14 3.58 3.44
N LEU A 33 -6.80 3.20 2.20
CA LEU A 33 -7.53 3.59 0.99
C LEU A 33 -8.80 2.73 0.75
N GLU A 34 -9.12 1.80 1.66
CA GLU A 34 -10.25 0.86 1.53
C GLU A 34 -10.23 0.02 0.24
N VAL A 35 -9.05 -0.14 -0.37
CA VAL A 35 -8.83 -0.94 -1.60
C VAL A 35 -8.83 -2.43 -1.29
N ILE A 36 -8.34 -2.80 -0.11
CA ILE A 36 -8.33 -4.16 0.39
C ILE A 36 -8.94 -4.23 1.80
N PRO A 37 -9.60 -5.36 2.15
CA PRO A 37 -10.11 -5.56 3.48
C PRO A 37 -8.97 -5.72 4.50
N CYS A 38 -9.19 -5.19 5.70
CA CYS A 38 -8.27 -5.35 6.82
C CYS A 38 -8.44 -6.73 7.47
N ASP A 39 -7.85 -7.75 6.84
CA ASP A 39 -7.97 -9.16 7.23
C ASP A 39 -6.84 -9.64 8.18
N GLY A 40 -5.96 -8.74 8.60
CA GLY A 40 -4.76 -9.05 9.39
C GLY A 40 -3.68 -9.81 8.61
N ASN A 41 -3.96 -10.19 7.35
CA ASN A 41 -3.03 -10.91 6.50
C ASN A 41 -2.20 -9.94 5.65
N ALA A 42 -0.99 -9.67 6.12
CA ALA A 42 -0.02 -8.83 5.42
C ALA A 42 0.62 -9.50 4.18
N ASN A 43 0.29 -10.77 3.87
CA ASN A 43 0.67 -11.35 2.58
C ASN A 43 -0.21 -10.78 1.47
N LEU A 44 0.32 -9.78 0.78
CA LEU A 44 -0.28 -9.30 -0.46
C LEU A 44 0.11 -10.24 -1.59
N THR A 45 -0.90 -10.79 -2.27
CA THR A 45 -0.70 -11.36 -3.60
C THR A 45 -0.33 -10.25 -4.57
N ASP A 46 0.33 -10.60 -5.68
CA ASP A 46 0.71 -9.63 -6.71
C ASP A 46 -0.50 -8.82 -7.23
N GLU A 47 -1.66 -9.45 -7.40
CA GLU A 47 -2.91 -8.77 -7.74
C GLU A 47 -3.33 -7.69 -6.72
N LYS A 48 -3.19 -7.99 -5.41
CA LYS A 48 -3.52 -7.01 -4.35
C LYS A 48 -2.49 -5.87 -4.35
N ARG A 49 -1.20 -6.16 -4.54
CA ARG A 49 -0.17 -5.12 -4.66
C ARG A 49 -0.45 -4.19 -5.82
N GLU A 50 -0.76 -4.72 -7.00
CA GLU A 50 -1.07 -3.92 -8.18
C GLU A 50 -2.32 -3.06 -7.97
N LYS A 51 -3.40 -3.62 -7.39
CA LYS A 51 -4.60 -2.83 -7.06
C LYS A 51 -4.27 -1.64 -6.15
N ILE A 52 -3.47 -1.86 -5.11
CA ILE A 52 -3.07 -0.82 -4.17
C ILE A 52 -2.20 0.23 -4.87
N LEU A 53 -1.18 -0.19 -5.61
CA LEU A 53 -0.32 0.72 -6.39
C LEU A 53 -1.11 1.53 -7.41
N LYS A 54 -2.09 0.92 -8.07
CA LYS A 54 -2.96 1.61 -9.04
C LYS A 54 -3.87 2.63 -8.35
N ALA A 55 -4.46 2.28 -7.21
CA ALA A 55 -5.27 3.20 -6.42
C ALA A 55 -4.46 4.39 -5.89
N ILE A 56 -3.23 4.15 -5.44
CA ILE A 56 -2.29 5.20 -5.02
C ILE A 56 -1.99 6.16 -6.18
N ASN A 57 -1.69 5.64 -7.38
CA ASN A 57 -1.41 6.47 -8.55
C ASN A 57 -2.65 7.22 -9.06
N GLN A 58 -3.85 6.63 -8.99
CA GLN A 58 -5.09 7.32 -9.38
C GLN A 58 -5.51 8.44 -8.42
N CYS A 59 -5.03 8.43 -7.17
CA CYS A 59 -5.33 9.50 -6.21
C CYS A 59 -4.40 10.74 -6.37
N ASP A 60 -3.41 10.65 -7.26
CA ASP A 60 -2.45 11.72 -7.58
C ASP A 60 -2.97 12.66 -8.70
N GLU A 61 -4.01 12.26 -9.45
CA GLU A 61 -4.58 12.97 -10.61
C GLU A 61 -5.83 13.80 -10.26
#